data_AF-A0A0S8E3R0-F1
#
_entry.id   AF-A0A0S8E3R0-F1
#
_cell.length_a   1.000
_cell.length_b   1.000
_cell.length_c   1.000
_cell.angle_alpha   90.00
_cell.angle_beta   90.00
_cell.angle_gamma   90.00
#
_symmetry.space_group_name_H-M   'P 1'
#
loop_
_entity.id
_entity.type
_entity.pdbx_description
1 polymer ?
#
loop_
_entity_poly.entity_id
_entity_poly.type
_entity_poly.pdbx_seq_one_letter_code
_entity_poly.pdbx_strand_id
1 'polypeptide(L)'
;MPGIPLPSGWAKNLKSAILHVISLAQYAMVTAGGWAANSINAPVRPTADNDQLRQEIRWLREQLRIKNARLAETNPQRRPHYAAVQRMAILELKAARGWSLAQTSRAFLVESETIASWLGRIDEDGCSALVQLREPVNEFPDFIRHIVQRLKALCPALGKAKLAQILARAGLHLGSTT
;
A
#
# COMPACT_ATOMS: atom_id res chain seq x y z
N MET A 1 -26.16 6.69 -42.04
CA MET A 1 -24.70 6.47 -41.96
C MET A 1 -24.46 4.97 -42.20
N PRO A 2 -23.90 4.56 -43.34
CA PRO A 2 -23.56 3.15 -43.55
C PRO A 2 -22.49 2.73 -42.53
N GLY A 3 -22.65 1.54 -41.93
CA GLY A 3 -21.74 1.03 -40.90
C GLY A 3 -20.33 0.82 -41.44
N ILE A 4 -19.33 1.38 -40.75
CA ILE A 4 -17.93 1.16 -41.09
C ILE A 4 -17.65 -0.35 -41.04
N PRO A 5 -17.19 -0.99 -42.13
CA PRO A 5 -16.96 -2.43 -42.15
C PRO A 5 -15.89 -2.80 -41.13
N LEU A 6 -16.16 -3.85 -40.34
CA LEU A 6 -15.22 -4.32 -39.34
C LEU A 6 -13.95 -4.89 -40.02
N PRO A 7 -12.77 -4.65 -39.45
CA PRO A 7 -11.53 -5.27 -39.94
C PRO A 7 -11.63 -6.79 -40.01
N SER A 8 -10.96 -7.40 -40.99
CA SER A 8 -10.93 -8.86 -41.14
C SER A 8 -10.44 -9.53 -39.86
N GLY A 9 -11.18 -10.54 -39.37
CA GLY A 9 -10.82 -11.25 -38.14
C GLY A 9 -11.06 -10.46 -36.86
N TRP A 10 -11.89 -9.41 -36.89
CA TRP A 10 -12.24 -8.56 -35.75
C TRP A 10 -12.46 -9.32 -34.43
N ALA A 11 -13.36 -10.29 -34.42
CA ALA A 11 -13.67 -11.07 -33.21
C ALA A 11 -12.47 -11.88 -32.69
N LYS A 12 -11.59 -12.35 -33.58
CA LYS A 12 -10.40 -13.13 -33.24
C LYS A 12 -9.30 -12.26 -32.62
N ASN A 13 -9.16 -11.02 -33.09
CA ASN A 13 -8.05 -10.13 -32.73
C ASN A 13 -8.42 -9.06 -31.69
N LEU A 14 -9.69 -8.97 -31.28
CA LEU A 14 -10.18 -7.93 -30.38
C LEU A 14 -9.37 -7.82 -29.07
N LYS A 15 -9.03 -8.96 -28.45
CA LYS A 15 -8.24 -8.99 -27.20
C LYS A 15 -6.85 -8.38 -27.40
N SER A 16 -6.15 -8.77 -28.45
CA SER A 16 -4.82 -8.22 -28.78
C SER A 16 -4.91 -6.75 -29.16
N ALA A 17 -5.94 -6.35 -29.92
CA ALA A 17 -6.17 -4.95 -30.28
C ALA A 17 -6.35 -4.07 -29.04
N ILE A 18 -7.13 -4.51 -28.05
CA ILE A 18 -7.29 -3.82 -26.77
C ILE A 18 -5.92 -3.64 -26.09
N LEU A 19 -5.11 -4.69 -26.00
CA LEU A 19 -3.77 -4.62 -25.40
C LEU A 19 -2.85 -3.65 -26.13
N HIS A 20 -2.86 -3.65 -27.47
CA HIS A 20 -2.05 -2.74 -28.27
C HIS A 20 -2.49 -1.28 -28.10
N VAL A 21 -3.79 -1.00 -28.10
CA VAL A 21 -4.33 0.35 -27.87
C VAL A 21 -3.95 0.87 -26.49
N ILE A 22 -4.05 0.03 -25.45
CA ILE A 22 -3.63 0.38 -24.08
C ILE A 22 -2.12 0.66 -24.04
N SER A 23 -1.31 -0.20 -24.67
CA SER A 23 0.15 -0.04 -24.71
C SER A 23 0.56 1.25 -25.43
N LEU A 24 -0.11 1.57 -26.54
CA LEU A 24 0.12 2.81 -27.30
C LEU A 24 -0.30 4.04 -26.50
N ALA A 25 -1.47 4.00 -25.84
CA ALA A 25 -1.91 5.07 -24.95
C ALA A 25 -0.93 5.29 -23.79
N GLN A 26 -0.41 4.21 -23.21
CA GLN A 26 0.61 4.28 -22.15
C GLN A 26 1.91 4.89 -22.66
N TYR A 27 2.37 4.48 -23.84
CA TYR A 27 3.54 5.08 -24.48
C TYR A 27 3.36 6.60 -24.69
N ALA A 28 2.22 7.02 -25.24
CA ALA A 28 1.90 8.43 -25.45
C ALA A 28 1.82 9.22 -24.13
N MET A 29 1.26 8.64 -23.07
CA MET A 29 1.22 9.27 -21.75
C MET A 29 2.63 9.44 -21.15
N VAL A 30 3.52 8.46 -21.30
CA VAL A 30 4.90 8.56 -20.79
C VAL A 30 5.69 9.62 -21.55
N THR A 31 5.57 9.70 -22.87
CA THR A 31 6.26 10.72 -23.66
C THR A 31 5.77 12.13 -23.34
N ALA A 32 4.45 12.32 -23.22
CA ALA A 32 3.86 13.59 -22.81
C ALA A 32 4.21 13.96 -21.35
N GLY A 33 4.18 13.00 -20.43
CA GLY A 33 4.54 13.17 -19.03
C GLY A 33 6.02 13.54 -18.83
N GLY A 34 6.93 12.96 -19.63
CA GLY A 34 8.34 13.30 -19.62
C GLY A 34 8.62 14.76 -20.03
N TRP A 35 7.84 15.33 -20.95
CA TRP A 35 7.91 16.76 -21.25
C TRP A 35 7.40 17.61 -20.07
N ALA A 36 6.25 17.24 -19.49
CA ALA A 36 5.63 18.00 -18.42
C ALA A 36 6.45 18.00 -17.11
N ALA A 37 7.07 16.88 -16.77
CA ALA A 37 7.95 16.73 -15.61
C ALA A 37 9.24 17.58 -15.74
N ASN A 38 9.69 17.84 -16.96
CA ASN A 38 10.86 18.67 -17.28
C ASN A 38 10.51 20.13 -17.61
N SER A 39 9.25 20.54 -17.43
CA SER A 39 8.81 21.90 -17.74
C SER A 39 9.41 22.93 -16.78
N ILE A 40 9.89 24.05 -17.33
CA ILE A 40 10.40 25.21 -16.58
C ILE A 40 9.24 25.94 -15.84
N ASN A 41 7.99 25.72 -16.27
CA ASN A 41 6.82 26.33 -15.65
C ASN A 41 6.53 25.68 -14.29
N ALA A 42 6.78 26.43 -13.22
CA ALA A 42 6.70 25.95 -11.84
C ALA A 42 5.38 25.24 -11.46
N PRO A 43 4.18 25.60 -11.98
CA PRO A 43 2.94 24.87 -11.67
C PRO A 43 2.76 23.56 -12.46
N VAL A 44 3.39 23.45 -13.64
CA VAL A 44 3.18 22.31 -14.57
C VAL A 44 3.84 21.05 -14.01
N ARG A 45 5.05 21.17 -13.48
CA ARG A 45 5.81 20.04 -12.95
C ARG A 45 5.13 19.34 -11.76
N PRO A 46 4.73 20.03 -10.67
CA PRO A 46 4.05 19.38 -9.54
C PRO A 46 2.71 18.74 -9.92
N THR A 47 2.01 19.31 -10.90
CA THR A 47 0.75 18.75 -11.41
C THR A 47 1.03 17.43 -12.14
N ALA A 48 2.05 17.40 -13.01
CA ALA A 48 2.47 16.19 -13.70
C ALA A 48 2.89 15.07 -12.73
N ASP A 49 3.66 15.42 -11.69
CA ASP A 49 4.06 14.47 -10.64
C ASP A 49 2.84 13.91 -9.89
N ASN A 50 1.86 14.77 -9.58
CA ASN A 50 0.62 14.34 -8.91
C ASN A 50 -0.20 13.38 -9.78
N ASP A 51 -0.32 13.67 -11.08
CA ASP A 51 -1.06 12.84 -12.02
C ASP A 51 -0.40 11.46 -12.21
N GLN A 52 0.94 11.42 -12.26
CA GLN A 52 1.70 10.18 -12.29
C GLN A 52 1.44 9.34 -11.02
N LEU A 53 1.51 9.94 -9.83
CA LEU A 53 1.22 9.24 -8.57
C LEU A 53 -0.23 8.74 -8.51
N ARG A 54 -1.20 9.53 -8.97
CA ARG A 54 -2.60 9.11 -9.07
C ARG A 54 -2.78 7.93 -10.02
N GLN A 55 -2.06 7.90 -11.14
CA GLN A 55 -2.07 6.78 -12.08
C GLN A 55 -1.50 5.51 -11.44
N GLU A 56 -0.35 5.61 -10.77
CA GLU A 56 0.27 4.48 -10.06
C GLU A 56 -0.68 3.91 -8.99
N ILE A 57 -1.33 4.77 -8.21
CA ILE A 57 -2.35 4.36 -7.23
C ILE A 57 -3.49 3.59 -7.90
N ARG A 58 -3.95 4.01 -9.09
CA ARG A 58 -5.00 3.29 -9.83
C ARG A 58 -4.53 1.91 -10.27
N TRP A 59 -3.31 1.77 -10.78
CA TRP A 59 -2.76 0.47 -11.16
C TRP A 59 -2.56 -0.45 -9.96
N LEU A 60 -2.00 0.05 -8.86
CA LEU A 60 -1.81 -0.74 -7.64
C LEU A 60 -3.15 -1.21 -7.08
N ARG A 61 -4.20 -0.37 -7.12
CA ARG A 61 -5.56 -0.76 -6.73
C ARG A 61 -6.12 -1.85 -7.64
N GLU A 62 -5.92 -1.76 -8.95
CA GLU A 62 -6.38 -2.79 -9.88
C GLU A 62 -5.64 -4.12 -9.69
N GLN A 63 -4.32 -4.07 -9.47
CA GLN A 63 -3.52 -5.24 -9.12
C GLN A 63 -4.03 -5.89 -7.82
N LEU A 64 -4.28 -5.09 -6.79
CA LEU A 64 -4.84 -5.58 -5.52
C LEU A 64 -6.24 -6.16 -5.72
N ARG A 65 -7.10 -5.54 -6.53
CA ARG A 65 -8.44 -6.05 -6.84
C ARG A 65 -8.37 -7.45 -7.43
N ILE A 66 -7.51 -7.67 -8.43
CA ILE A 66 -7.35 -8.97 -9.10
C ILE A 66 -6.76 -10.01 -8.13
N LYS A 67 -5.70 -9.66 -7.39
CA LYS A 67 -5.08 -10.57 -6.41
C LYS A 67 -6.05 -10.95 -5.29
N ASN A 68 -6.82 -10.00 -4.78
CA ASN A 68 -7.81 -10.22 -3.73
C ASN A 68 -8.99 -11.05 -4.25
N ALA A 69 -9.47 -10.82 -5.47
CA ALA A 69 -10.53 -11.65 -6.07
C ALA A 69 -10.10 -13.11 -6.16
N ARG A 70 -8.89 -13.37 -6.67
CA ARG A 70 -8.30 -14.71 -6.71
C ARG A 70 -8.18 -15.35 -5.32
N LEU A 71 -7.75 -14.58 -4.31
CA LEU A 71 -7.63 -15.09 -2.95
C LEU A 71 -9.00 -15.36 -2.31
N ALA A 72 -10.02 -14.55 -2.64
CA ALA A 72 -11.39 -14.72 -2.15
C ALA A 72 -12.05 -16.01 -2.66
N GLU A 73 -11.77 -16.42 -3.90
CA GLU A 73 -12.23 -17.70 -4.47
C GLU A 73 -11.67 -18.92 -3.72
N THR A 74 -10.52 -18.78 -3.05
CA THR A 74 -9.97 -19.86 -2.23
C THR A 74 -10.78 -19.98 -0.93
N ASN A 75 -11.22 -21.20 -0.59
CA ASN A 75 -11.89 -21.48 0.68
C ASN A 75 -11.07 -20.90 1.85
N PRO A 76 -11.67 -20.13 2.78
CA PRO A 76 -10.98 -19.50 3.90
C PRO A 76 -10.01 -20.42 4.65
N GLN A 77 -10.37 -21.69 4.86
CA GLN A 77 -9.54 -22.68 5.57
C GLN A 77 -8.30 -23.12 4.80
N ARG A 78 -8.27 -22.91 3.48
CA ARG A 78 -7.15 -23.25 2.59
C ARG A 78 -6.34 -22.03 2.15
N ARG A 79 -6.71 -20.83 2.58
CA ARG A 79 -5.95 -19.62 2.27
C ARG A 79 -4.60 -19.67 2.99
N PRO A 80 -3.51 -19.22 2.35
CA PRO A 80 -2.23 -19.08 3.03
C PRO A 80 -2.36 -18.23 4.29
N HIS A 81 -1.88 -18.72 5.42
CA HIS A 81 -1.91 -17.99 6.68
C HIS A 81 -0.88 -16.86 6.67
N TYR A 82 -1.25 -15.72 7.24
CA TYR A 82 -0.29 -14.66 7.54
C TYR A 82 0.68 -15.14 8.62
N ALA A 83 1.98 -14.97 8.38
CA ALA A 83 3.04 -15.22 9.36
C ALA A 83 3.02 -14.18 10.49
N ALA A 84 3.67 -14.46 11.62
CA ALA A 84 3.65 -13.60 12.81
C ALA A 84 4.06 -12.14 12.52
N VAL A 85 5.11 -11.93 11.72
CA VAL A 85 5.56 -10.59 11.28
C VAL A 85 4.56 -9.89 10.38
N GLN A 86 3.87 -10.65 9.51
CA GLN A 86 2.83 -10.09 8.63
C GLN A 86 1.61 -9.64 9.44
N ARG A 87 1.24 -10.39 10.49
CA ARG A 87 0.16 -10.01 11.40
C ARG A 87 0.47 -8.68 12.10
N MET A 88 1.70 -8.49 12.57
CA MET A 88 2.12 -7.21 13.14
C MET A 88 2.00 -6.08 12.12
N ALA A 89 2.51 -6.28 10.91
CA ALA A 89 2.41 -5.29 9.84
C ALA A 89 0.96 -4.92 9.48
N ILE A 90 0.02 -5.87 9.57
CA ILE A 90 -1.42 -5.63 9.39
C ILE A 90 -1.96 -4.74 10.51
N LEU A 91 -1.60 -5.02 11.77
CA LEU A 91 -2.03 -4.23 12.93
C LEU A 91 -1.48 -2.80 12.89
N GLU A 92 -0.22 -2.62 12.50
CA GLU A 92 0.37 -1.30 12.29
C GLU A 92 -0.34 -0.53 11.18
N LEU A 93 -0.67 -1.19 10.06
CA LEU A 93 -1.39 -0.54 8.97
C LEU A 93 -2.83 -0.18 9.39
N LYS A 94 -3.49 -1.03 10.16
CA LYS A 94 -4.79 -0.75 10.78
C LYS A 94 -4.69 0.51 11.66
N ALA A 95 -3.67 0.62 12.51
CA ALA A 95 -3.47 1.78 13.36
C ALA A 95 -3.22 3.05 12.54
N ALA A 96 -2.33 2.99 11.55
CA ALA A 96 -2.01 4.14 10.69
C ALA A 96 -3.20 4.63 9.87
N ARG A 97 -4.10 3.73 9.45
CA ARG A 97 -5.31 4.09 8.68
C ARG A 97 -6.53 4.39 9.54
N GLY A 98 -6.45 4.22 10.87
CA GLY A 98 -7.61 4.34 11.74
C GLY A 98 -8.73 3.34 11.42
N TRP A 99 -8.39 2.16 10.90
CA TRP A 99 -9.38 1.18 10.49
C TRP A 99 -10.05 0.49 11.68
N SER A 100 -11.33 0.16 11.55
CA SER A 100 -12.03 -0.76 12.45
C SER A 100 -11.60 -2.23 12.22
N LEU A 101 -12.00 -3.14 13.12
CA LEU A 101 -11.78 -4.58 12.92
C LEU A 101 -12.40 -5.07 11.61
N ALA A 102 -13.63 -4.63 11.32
CA ALA A 102 -14.36 -4.99 10.10
C ALA A 102 -13.72 -4.42 8.82
N GLN A 103 -13.13 -3.22 8.87
CA GLN A 103 -12.40 -2.67 7.73
C GLN A 103 -11.11 -3.45 7.47
N THR A 104 -10.39 -3.79 8.54
CA THR A 104 -9.14 -4.57 8.47
C THR A 104 -9.39 -5.98 7.96
N SER A 105 -10.42 -6.64 8.48
CA SER A 105 -10.80 -8.01 8.11
C SER A 105 -11.16 -8.10 6.62
N ARG A 106 -11.98 -7.17 6.10
CA ARG A 106 -12.29 -7.07 4.67
C ARG A 106 -11.05 -6.80 3.81
N ALA A 107 -10.15 -5.91 4.26
CA ALA A 107 -8.96 -5.55 3.49
C ALA A 107 -7.98 -6.72 3.33
N PHE A 108 -7.91 -7.61 4.33
CA PHE A 108 -6.95 -8.71 4.38
C PHE A 108 -7.58 -10.11 4.23
N LEU A 109 -8.89 -10.18 3.97
CA LEU A 109 -9.66 -11.41 3.75
C LEU A 109 -9.57 -12.44 4.90
N VAL A 110 -9.64 -11.93 6.13
CA VAL A 110 -9.70 -12.72 7.38
C VAL A 110 -10.98 -12.40 8.15
N GLU A 111 -11.27 -13.17 9.20
CA GLU A 111 -12.41 -12.87 10.08
C GLU A 111 -12.11 -11.73 11.05
N SER A 112 -13.13 -10.98 11.45
CA SER A 112 -12.97 -9.86 12.39
C SER A 112 -12.50 -10.35 13.77
N GLU A 113 -12.95 -11.54 14.19
CA GLU A 113 -12.49 -12.20 15.41
C GLU A 113 -11.01 -12.59 15.36
N THR A 114 -10.49 -12.92 14.18
CA THR A 114 -9.06 -13.19 13.99
C THR A 114 -8.23 -11.94 14.30
N ILE A 115 -8.65 -10.77 13.83
CA ILE A 115 -7.97 -9.50 14.14
C ILE A 115 -8.09 -9.18 15.64
N ALA A 116 -9.25 -9.42 16.24
CA ALA A 116 -9.43 -9.23 17.69
C ALA A 116 -8.51 -10.15 18.50
N SER A 117 -8.39 -11.42 18.09
CA SER A 117 -7.47 -12.39 18.70
C SER A 117 -6.02 -11.95 18.58
N TRP A 118 -5.58 -11.41 17.44
CA TRP A 118 -4.22 -10.89 17.28
C TRP A 118 -3.96 -9.69 18.19
N LEU A 119 -4.91 -8.76 18.32
CA LEU A 119 -4.78 -7.61 19.21
C LEU A 119 -4.72 -8.02 20.68
N GLY A 120 -5.52 -9.00 21.11
CA GLY A 120 -5.51 -9.49 22.49
C GLY A 120 -4.25 -10.27 22.86
N ARG A 121 -3.41 -10.63 21.87
CA ARG A 121 -2.20 -11.45 22.01
C ARG A 121 -0.95 -10.72 21.50
N ILE A 122 -1.00 -9.39 21.43
CA ILE A 122 0.09 -8.58 20.86
C ILE A 122 1.35 -8.59 21.74
N ASP A 123 1.16 -8.70 23.06
CA ASP A 123 2.22 -8.70 24.07
C ASP A 123 2.63 -10.12 24.50
N GLU A 124 2.27 -11.15 23.71
CA GLU A 124 2.81 -12.50 23.94
C GLU A 124 4.30 -12.54 23.59
N ASP A 125 5.11 -13.01 24.54
CA ASP A 125 6.55 -13.15 24.35
C ASP A 125 6.97 -14.49 23.73
N GLY A 126 8.13 -14.48 23.09
CA GLY A 126 8.84 -15.68 22.63
C GLY A 126 8.67 -16.02 21.14
N CYS A 127 9.46 -16.98 20.67
CA CYS A 127 9.53 -17.36 19.24
C CYS A 127 8.22 -17.93 18.68
N SER A 128 7.32 -18.40 19.55
CA SER A 128 5.99 -18.90 19.19
C SER A 128 4.88 -17.86 19.32
N ALA A 129 5.21 -16.61 19.65
CA ALA A 129 4.24 -15.51 19.76
C ALA A 129 3.44 -15.36 18.46
N LEU A 130 2.13 -15.13 18.60
CA LEU A 130 1.21 -15.06 17.46
C LEU A 130 1.51 -13.88 16.54
N VAL A 131 1.98 -12.78 17.12
CA VAL A 131 2.33 -11.51 16.46
C VAL A 131 3.78 -11.21 16.84
N GLN A 132 4.61 -10.85 15.86
CA GLN A 132 6.03 -10.60 16.11
C GLN A 132 6.51 -9.37 15.35
N LEU A 133 7.44 -8.62 15.93
CA LEU A 133 8.18 -7.59 15.23
C LEU A 133 9.14 -8.22 14.20
N ARG A 134 9.42 -7.50 13.11
CA ARG A 134 10.36 -7.98 12.08
C ARG A 134 11.79 -8.13 12.62
N GLU A 135 12.16 -7.25 13.53
CA GLU A 135 13.45 -7.22 14.22
C GLU A 135 13.17 -7.19 15.72
N PRO A 136 13.87 -7.98 16.54
CA PRO A 136 13.69 -7.95 17.98
C PRO A 136 14.13 -6.57 18.49
N VAL A 137 13.20 -5.87 19.14
CA VAL A 137 13.42 -4.56 19.72
C VAL A 137 13.61 -4.76 21.22
N ASN A 138 14.84 -5.06 21.62
CA ASN A 138 15.15 -5.41 23.01
C ASN A 138 15.65 -4.19 23.81
N GLU A 139 16.14 -3.16 23.12
CA GLU A 139 16.63 -1.94 23.72
C GLU A 139 15.77 -0.73 23.33
N PHE A 140 15.63 0.22 24.25
CA PHE A 140 14.86 1.44 24.00
C PHE A 140 15.35 2.24 22.78
N PRO A 141 16.66 2.38 22.49
CA PRO A 141 17.13 3.02 21.26
C PRO A 141 16.68 2.31 19.98
N ASP A 142 16.60 0.98 19.99
CA ASP A 142 16.11 0.20 18.86
C ASP A 142 14.60 0.38 18.67
N PHE A 143 13.86 0.55 19.77
CA PHE A 143 12.43 0.88 19.72
C PHE A 143 12.20 2.21 19.02
N ILE A 144 12.98 3.21 19.41
CA ILE A 144 12.95 4.53 18.80
C ILE A 144 13.27 4.46 17.31
N ARG A 145 14.34 3.75 16.93
CA ARG A 145 14.72 3.55 15.53
C ARG A 145 13.59 2.89 14.75
N HIS A 146 13.04 1.80 15.30
CA HIS A 146 11.95 1.05 14.69
C HIS A 146 10.72 1.94 14.47
N ILE A 147 10.24 2.62 15.50
CA ILE A 147 9.06 3.51 15.41
C ILE A 147 9.28 4.62 14.39
N VAL A 148 10.45 5.26 14.35
CA VAL A 148 10.75 6.30 13.35
C VAL A 148 10.69 5.73 11.93
N GLN A 149 11.21 4.53 11.69
CA GLN A 149 11.12 3.87 10.38
C GLN A 149 9.67 3.54 10.01
N ARG A 150 8.89 2.98 10.94
CA ARG A 150 7.47 2.65 10.71
C ARG A 150 6.63 3.90 10.45
N LEU A 151 6.83 4.97 11.22
CA LEU A 151 6.12 6.24 11.03
C LEU A 151 6.47 6.91 9.69
N LYS A 152 7.74 6.88 9.27
CA LYS A 152 8.13 7.38 7.93
C LYS A 152 7.45 6.57 6.81
N ALA A 153 7.31 5.26 6.98
CA ALA A 153 6.68 4.39 5.98
C ALA A 153 5.16 4.54 5.93
N LEU A 154 4.49 4.65 7.08
CA LEU A 154 3.02 4.60 7.19
C LEU A 154 2.37 5.99 7.21
N CYS A 155 3.09 6.99 7.70
CA CYS A 155 2.62 8.37 7.89
C CYS A 155 3.59 9.38 7.22
N PRO A 156 3.91 9.26 5.92
CA PRO A 156 4.95 10.06 5.25
C PRO A 156 4.63 11.56 5.19
N ALA A 157 3.37 11.96 5.36
CA ALA A 157 2.96 13.36 5.41
C ALA A 157 3.48 14.09 6.67
N LEU A 158 3.84 13.35 7.73
CA LEU A 158 4.35 13.93 8.96
C LEU A 158 5.85 14.21 8.83
N GLY A 159 6.21 15.49 8.63
CA GLY A 159 7.62 15.90 8.56
C GLY A 159 8.40 15.55 9.83
N LYS A 160 9.72 15.31 9.69
CA LYS A 160 10.61 14.87 10.78
C LYS A 160 10.49 15.73 12.05
N ALA A 161 10.47 17.06 11.90
CA ALA A 161 10.34 17.99 13.02
C ALA A 161 9.02 17.83 13.76
N LYS A 162 7.91 17.63 13.02
CA LYS A 162 6.60 17.45 13.63
C LYS A 162 6.48 16.10 14.33
N LEU A 163 7.06 15.06 13.74
CA LEU A 163 7.16 13.73 14.33
C LEU A 163 7.93 13.79 15.65
N ALA A 164 9.13 14.40 15.67
CA ALA A 164 9.92 14.57 16.89
C ALA A 164 9.15 15.38 17.97
N GLN A 165 8.45 16.46 17.57
CA GLN A 165 7.64 17.25 18.49
C GLN A 165 6.49 16.43 19.11
N ILE A 166 5.77 15.65 18.30
CA ILE A 166 4.65 14.83 18.78
C ILE A 166 5.16 13.74 19.73
N LEU A 167 6.25 13.06 19.36
CA LEU A 167 6.85 12.04 20.21
C LEU A 167 7.37 12.65 21.52
N ALA A 168 8.03 13.80 21.49
CA ALA A 168 8.48 14.49 22.69
C ALA A 168 7.32 14.87 23.62
N ARG A 169 6.18 15.29 23.07
CA ARG A 169 4.96 15.56 23.84
C ARG A 169 4.34 14.30 24.44
N ALA A 170 4.59 13.14 23.85
CA ALA A 170 4.20 11.84 24.39
C ALA A 170 5.27 11.24 25.34
N GLY A 171 6.31 12.00 25.70
CA GLY A 171 7.39 11.55 26.57
C GLY A 171 8.54 10.81 25.87
N LEU A 172 8.51 10.71 24.54
CA LEU A 172 9.55 10.07 23.72
C LEU A 172 10.46 11.13 23.10
N HIS A 173 11.56 11.47 23.78
CA HIS A 173 12.50 12.49 23.32
C HIS A 173 13.47 11.95 22.26
N LEU A 174 13.51 12.61 21.10
CA LEU A 174 14.37 12.28 19.97
C LEU A 174 15.34 13.43 19.68
N GLY A 175 16.61 13.10 19.42
CA GLY A 175 17.55 14.05 18.81
C GLY A 175 17.15 14.34 17.36
N SER A 176 17.28 15.59 16.90
CA SER A 176 16.87 15.99 15.54
C SER A 176 17.64 15.32 14.40
N THR A 177 18.71 14.58 14.72
CA THR A 177 19.65 13.94 13.80
C THR A 177 19.37 12.46 13.51
N THR A 178 18.31 11.85 14.07
CA THR A 178 17.94 10.42 13.85
C THR A 178 16.96 10.17 12.68
#